data_AF-A0A9P6GWA2-F1
#
_entry.id   AF-A0A9P6GWA2-F1
#
_cell.length_a   1.000
_cell.length_b   1.000
_cell.length_c   1.000
_cell.angle_alpha   90.00
_cell.angle_beta   90.00
_cell.angle_gamma   90.00
#
_symmetry.space_group_name_H-M   'P 1'
#
loop_
_entity.id
_entity.type
_entity.pdbx_description
1 polymer ?
#
loop_
_entity_poly.entity_id
_entity_poly.type
_entity_poly.pdbx_seq_one_letter_code
_entity_poly.pdbx_strand_id
1 'polypeptide(L)'
;MLLLDLPPEIFQRVVHELVLDVGINEAWKLRGVSRTFASEIHHDIFAYQPKETLIAHLSRNRYAKILENNFPLYIRNRMNTGVDSDGVLVFKVKALLDYLMKELHIQDFERRQHYAAQLSEGILRFGGDPWNRVQWTEAFVWGQGTYQNFTQAVANKMKLSPATAAEKLCAAVAVNAYDLVPSLFEQSEDPSNTHFVPPLVIAVKKGDVEMSRTLLECYKKSYPQRNARRDKFTAILVAIEANSVEALKLLLHSCKSWDRGQETEKSMRQQWMNKAAATGSVALLEAIIEMKGGRKRMLTQEVVKSICGYGTVPLINHYIGTGLLDVNKTWSHTSPLVAATEEPGFSGNERIPALVLAGADINKATGDGSTALFAALKHSAIGTVNYLLNHGADTNTESWPRYFYENTLKRRLQRILAGRAKAQLSATQTRNA
;
A
#
# COMPACT_ATOMS: atom_id res chain seq x y z
N MET A 1 -1.93 -29.46 -38.18
CA MET A 1 -1.59 -28.05 -37.93
C MET A 1 -1.75 -27.84 -36.43
N LEU A 2 -0.68 -27.48 -35.72
CA LEU A 2 -0.78 -27.19 -34.30
C LEU A 2 -1.53 -25.87 -34.12
N LEU A 3 -2.22 -25.70 -33.00
CA LEU A 3 -3.02 -24.50 -32.73
C LEU A 3 -2.18 -23.21 -32.79
N LEU A 4 -0.89 -23.29 -32.48
CA LEU A 4 0.06 -22.17 -32.55
C LEU A 4 0.58 -21.86 -33.95
N ASP A 5 0.30 -22.73 -34.93
CA ASP A 5 0.68 -22.50 -36.34
C ASP A 5 -0.37 -21.65 -37.07
N LEU A 6 -1.50 -21.35 -36.42
CA LEU A 6 -2.57 -20.53 -36.98
C LEU A 6 -2.16 -19.06 -37.05
N PRO A 7 -2.66 -18.31 -38.05
CA PRO A 7 -2.58 -16.85 -38.05
C PRO A 7 -3.09 -16.26 -36.73
N PRO A 8 -2.46 -15.19 -36.19
CA PRO A 8 -2.82 -14.61 -34.90
C PRO A 8 -4.31 -14.30 -34.74
N GLU A 9 -4.96 -13.83 -35.81
CA GLU A 9 -6.37 -13.47 -35.83
C GLU A 9 -7.29 -14.69 -35.70
N ILE A 10 -6.91 -15.81 -36.34
CA ILE A 10 -7.66 -17.07 -36.23
C ILE A 10 -7.45 -17.66 -34.84
N PHE A 11 -6.21 -17.62 -34.33
CA PHE A 11 -5.90 -18.08 -32.98
C PHE A 11 -6.69 -17.30 -31.92
N GLN A 12 -6.76 -15.97 -32.05
CA GLN A 12 -7.58 -15.10 -31.20
C GLN A 12 -9.06 -15.48 -31.21
N ARG A 13 -9.64 -15.73 -32.39
CA ARG A 13 -11.03 -16.16 -32.51
C ARG A 13 -11.27 -17.51 -31.85
N VAL A 14 -10.37 -18.48 -32.04
CA VAL A 14 -10.48 -19.80 -31.39
C VAL A 14 -10.45 -19.66 -29.86
N VAL A 15 -9.59 -18.78 -29.34
CA VAL A 15 -9.54 -18.50 -27.90
C VAL A 15 -10.82 -17.79 -27.43
N HIS A 16 -11.36 -16.84 -28.19
CA HIS A 16 -12.61 -16.16 -27.88
C HIS A 16 -13.78 -17.14 -27.76
N GLU A 17 -13.99 -17.99 -28.77
CA GLU A 17 -15.03 -19.02 -28.78
C GLU A 17 -14.84 -19.99 -27.61
N LEU A 18 -13.60 -20.42 -27.34
CA LEU A 18 -13.30 -21.25 -26.19
C LEU A 18 -13.74 -20.60 -24.87
N VAL A 19 -13.43 -19.31 -24.66
CA VAL A 19 -13.80 -18.60 -23.43
C VAL A 19 -15.33 -18.50 -23.30
N LEU A 20 -16.06 -18.29 -24.40
CA LEU A 20 -17.52 -18.29 -24.42
C LEU A 20 -18.10 -19.68 -24.07
N ASP A 21 -17.51 -20.75 -24.61
CA ASP A 21 -17.99 -22.12 -24.44
C ASP A 21 -17.77 -22.66 -23.02
N VAL A 22 -16.53 -22.54 -22.50
CA VAL A 22 -16.16 -23.13 -21.20
C VAL A 22 -16.36 -22.17 -20.03
N GLY A 23 -16.57 -20.89 -20.32
CA GLY A 23 -16.66 -19.82 -19.34
C GLY A 23 -15.31 -19.37 -18.77
N ILE A 24 -15.31 -18.16 -18.21
CA ILE A 24 -14.11 -17.45 -17.73
C ILE A 24 -13.29 -18.28 -16.73
N ASN A 25 -13.95 -18.95 -15.78
CA ASN A 25 -13.27 -19.68 -14.71
C ASN A 25 -12.48 -20.89 -15.22
N GLU A 26 -13.05 -21.65 -16.14
CA GLU A 26 -12.38 -22.81 -16.73
C GLU A 26 -11.31 -22.36 -17.73
N ALA A 27 -11.61 -21.35 -18.56
CA ALA A 27 -10.62 -20.78 -19.48
C ALA A 27 -9.39 -20.25 -18.73
N TRP A 28 -9.57 -19.60 -17.57
CA TRP A 28 -8.46 -19.07 -16.76
C TRP A 28 -7.48 -20.14 -16.27
N LYS A 29 -7.95 -21.38 -16.05
CA LYS A 29 -7.11 -22.52 -15.64
C LYS A 29 -6.26 -23.03 -16.80
N LEU A 30 -6.72 -22.87 -18.04
CA LEU A 30 -6.03 -23.34 -19.25
C LEU A 30 -4.78 -22.50 -19.60
N ARG A 31 -4.53 -21.38 -18.92
CA ARG A 31 -3.31 -20.56 -19.08
C ARG A 31 -2.01 -21.33 -18.75
N GLY A 32 -2.10 -22.50 -18.11
CA GLY A 32 -0.93 -23.37 -17.90
C GLY A 32 -0.42 -24.07 -19.17
N VAL A 33 -1.17 -24.07 -20.27
CA VAL A 33 -0.84 -24.81 -21.50
C VAL A 33 0.33 -24.19 -22.26
N SER A 34 0.31 -22.88 -22.49
CA SER A 34 1.42 -22.16 -23.12
C SER A 34 1.35 -20.66 -22.82
N ARG A 35 2.49 -19.95 -22.95
CA ARG A 35 2.54 -18.49 -22.74
C ARG A 35 1.65 -17.72 -23.71
N THR A 36 1.65 -18.10 -24.99
CA THR A 36 0.83 -17.46 -26.03
C THR A 36 -0.65 -17.65 -25.74
N PHE A 37 -1.05 -18.88 -25.39
CA PHE A 37 -2.44 -19.18 -25.05
C PHE A 37 -2.88 -18.46 -23.76
N ALA A 38 -1.99 -18.39 -22.77
CA ALA A 38 -2.22 -17.62 -21.56
C ALA A 38 -2.44 -16.13 -21.87
N SER A 39 -1.65 -15.56 -22.78
CA SER A 39 -1.74 -14.16 -23.21
C SER A 39 -3.06 -13.89 -23.93
N GLU A 40 -3.49 -14.76 -24.84
CA GLU A 40 -4.74 -14.56 -25.57
C GLU A 40 -5.98 -14.74 -24.68
N ILE A 41 -5.99 -15.74 -23.78
CA ILE A 41 -7.07 -15.87 -22.78
C ILE A 41 -7.14 -14.61 -21.93
N HIS A 42 -5.98 -14.07 -21.54
CA HIS A 42 -5.91 -12.85 -20.77
C HIS A 42 -6.42 -11.64 -21.56
N HIS A 43 -6.02 -11.50 -22.83
CA HIS A 43 -6.50 -10.45 -23.70
C HIS A 43 -8.01 -10.53 -23.88
N ASP A 44 -8.55 -11.71 -24.19
CA ASP A 44 -9.96 -11.94 -24.44
C ASP A 44 -10.85 -11.50 -23.26
N ILE A 45 -10.50 -11.97 -22.07
CA ILE A 45 -11.26 -11.70 -20.84
C ILE A 45 -11.36 -10.20 -20.56
N PHE A 46 -10.30 -9.44 -20.80
CA PHE A 46 -10.30 -7.99 -20.51
C PHE A 46 -10.68 -7.12 -21.72
N ALA A 47 -10.64 -7.65 -22.94
CA ALA A 47 -10.91 -6.89 -24.16
C ALA A 47 -12.32 -7.10 -24.73
N TYR A 48 -12.91 -8.29 -24.55
CA TYR A 48 -14.14 -8.70 -25.22
C TYR A 48 -15.26 -9.18 -24.29
N GLN A 49 -14.96 -9.79 -23.14
CA GLN A 49 -16.00 -10.33 -22.25
C GLN A 49 -16.81 -9.23 -21.54
N PRO A 50 -18.15 -9.17 -21.61
CA PRO A 50 -18.95 -8.10 -20.99
C PRO A 50 -18.81 -8.00 -19.47
N LYS A 51 -18.97 -6.79 -18.91
CA LYS A 51 -18.87 -6.54 -17.46
C LYS A 51 -19.83 -7.39 -16.65
N GLU A 52 -21.04 -7.65 -17.14
CA GLU A 52 -22.03 -8.49 -16.46
C GLU A 52 -21.51 -9.92 -16.30
N THR A 53 -20.84 -10.46 -17.32
CA THR A 53 -20.19 -11.78 -17.27
C THR A 53 -19.05 -11.78 -16.25
N LEU A 54 -18.27 -10.70 -16.21
CA LEU A 54 -17.20 -10.48 -15.23
C LEU A 54 -17.73 -10.27 -13.80
N ILE A 55 -18.98 -9.86 -13.61
CA ILE A 55 -19.58 -9.69 -12.26
C ILE A 55 -20.23 -11.00 -11.80
N ALA A 56 -20.91 -11.72 -12.70
CA ALA A 56 -21.71 -12.89 -12.38
C ALA A 56 -20.88 -14.12 -11.94
N HIS A 57 -19.69 -14.32 -12.52
CA HIS A 57 -18.96 -15.60 -12.38
C HIS A 57 -18.00 -15.66 -11.20
N LEU A 58 -17.94 -14.60 -10.40
CA LEU A 58 -16.72 -14.24 -9.71
C LEU A 58 -17.03 -13.93 -8.26
N SER A 59 -16.74 -14.91 -7.39
CA SER A 59 -16.83 -14.72 -5.94
C SER A 59 -15.99 -13.50 -5.53
N ARG A 60 -16.57 -12.64 -4.68
CA ARG A 60 -16.07 -11.29 -4.34
C ARG A 60 -14.56 -11.15 -4.10
N ASN A 61 -13.84 -12.19 -3.70
CA ASN A 61 -12.45 -12.08 -3.26
C ASN A 61 -11.37 -12.48 -4.29
N ARG A 62 -11.56 -13.57 -5.06
CA ARG A 62 -10.48 -14.07 -5.94
C ARG A 62 -10.38 -13.28 -7.24
N TYR A 63 -11.52 -12.98 -7.84
CA TYR A 63 -11.55 -12.22 -9.07
C TYR A 63 -11.38 -10.73 -8.86
N ALA A 64 -11.92 -10.16 -7.78
CA ALA A 64 -11.68 -8.76 -7.46
C ALA A 64 -10.17 -8.47 -7.45
N LYS A 65 -9.37 -9.38 -6.89
CA LYS A 65 -7.90 -9.27 -6.92
C LYS A 65 -7.31 -9.40 -8.33
N ILE A 66 -7.86 -10.29 -9.17
CA ILE A 66 -7.43 -10.44 -10.57
C ILE A 66 -7.76 -9.17 -11.38
N LEU A 67 -8.98 -8.66 -11.26
CA LEU A 67 -9.40 -7.43 -11.94
C LEU A 67 -8.64 -6.21 -11.40
N GLU A 68 -8.44 -6.09 -10.09
CA GLU A 68 -7.64 -5.02 -9.47
C GLU A 68 -6.23 -4.98 -10.07
N ASN A 69 -5.58 -6.13 -10.23
CA ASN A 69 -4.23 -6.21 -10.80
C ASN A 69 -4.19 -5.92 -12.30
N ASN A 70 -5.30 -6.14 -13.02
CA ASN A 70 -5.38 -5.98 -14.47
C ASN A 70 -6.23 -4.78 -14.89
N PHE A 71 -6.58 -3.90 -13.94
CA PHE A 71 -7.46 -2.78 -14.20
C PHE A 71 -6.93 -1.80 -15.26
N PRO A 72 -5.63 -1.45 -15.29
CA PRO A 72 -5.07 -0.63 -16.37
C PRO A 72 -5.21 -1.30 -17.74
N LEU A 73 -4.99 -2.61 -17.82
CA LEU A 73 -5.14 -3.39 -19.05
C LEU A 73 -6.60 -3.38 -19.54
N TYR A 74 -7.55 -3.58 -18.61
CA TYR A 74 -8.97 -3.50 -18.89
C TYR A 74 -9.33 -2.14 -19.52
N ILE A 75 -8.98 -1.02 -18.86
CA ILE A 75 -9.26 0.32 -19.39
C ILE A 75 -8.62 0.53 -20.76
N ARG A 76 -7.36 0.10 -20.95
CA ARG A 76 -6.65 0.20 -22.22
C ARG A 76 -7.38 -0.51 -23.35
N ASN A 77 -7.80 -1.75 -23.15
CA ASN A 77 -8.47 -2.53 -24.19
C ASN A 77 -9.85 -1.92 -24.52
N ARG A 78 -10.57 -1.46 -23.49
CA ARG A 78 -11.92 -0.89 -23.60
C ARG A 78 -11.99 0.47 -24.31
N MET A 79 -10.88 1.22 -24.34
CA MET A 79 -10.77 2.40 -25.18
C MET A 79 -10.88 2.08 -26.68
N ASN A 80 -10.53 0.85 -27.07
CA ASN A 80 -10.44 0.41 -28.47
C ASN A 80 -11.63 -0.48 -28.91
N THR A 81 -12.25 -1.27 -28.02
CA THR A 81 -13.19 -2.34 -28.42
C THR A 81 -14.68 -1.99 -28.32
N GLY A 82 -15.07 -0.83 -27.77
CA GLY A 82 -16.46 -0.37 -27.68
C GLY A 82 -17.36 -1.15 -26.70
N VAL A 83 -16.98 -2.37 -26.30
CA VAL A 83 -17.61 -3.12 -25.21
C VAL A 83 -17.46 -2.34 -23.90
N ASP A 84 -18.50 -2.29 -23.05
CA ASP A 84 -18.51 -1.58 -21.76
C ASP A 84 -17.98 -0.12 -21.81
N SER A 85 -18.02 0.53 -22.97
CA SER A 85 -17.55 1.90 -23.14
C SER A 85 -18.50 2.94 -22.53
N ASP A 86 -19.58 2.50 -21.88
CA ASP A 86 -20.54 3.33 -21.18
C ASP A 86 -20.02 3.83 -19.82
N GLY A 87 -18.85 3.38 -19.36
CA GLY A 87 -18.22 3.89 -18.14
C GLY A 87 -17.68 5.32 -18.27
N VAL A 88 -17.90 6.18 -17.27
CA VAL A 88 -17.38 7.56 -17.23
C VAL A 88 -15.86 7.57 -17.34
N LEU A 89 -15.20 6.63 -16.66
CA LEU A 89 -13.76 6.53 -16.61
C LEU A 89 -13.14 6.24 -17.98
N VAL A 90 -13.70 5.30 -18.75
CA VAL A 90 -13.19 4.94 -20.10
C VAL A 90 -13.26 6.16 -21.01
N PHE A 91 -14.37 6.90 -20.97
CA PHE A 91 -14.54 8.12 -21.76
C PHE A 91 -13.54 9.21 -21.36
N LYS A 92 -13.35 9.45 -20.05
CA LYS A 92 -12.39 10.44 -19.55
C LYS A 92 -10.95 10.09 -19.91
N VAL A 93 -10.54 8.83 -19.75
CA VAL A 93 -9.19 8.37 -20.11
C VAL A 93 -8.97 8.52 -21.62
N LYS A 94 -9.96 8.17 -22.44
CA LYS A 94 -9.91 8.35 -23.90
C LYS A 94 -9.78 9.83 -24.29
N ALA A 95 -10.58 10.72 -23.69
CA ALA A 95 -10.51 12.16 -23.93
C ALA A 95 -9.14 12.75 -23.55
N LEU A 96 -8.54 12.28 -22.45
CA LEU A 96 -7.18 12.66 -22.04
C LEU A 96 -6.12 12.15 -23.02
N LEU A 97 -6.27 10.92 -23.52
CA LEU A 97 -5.39 10.37 -24.54
C LEU A 97 -5.47 11.20 -25.84
N ASP A 98 -6.68 11.50 -26.32
CA ASP A 98 -6.88 12.31 -27.52
C ASP A 98 -6.29 13.72 -27.37
N TYR A 99 -6.44 14.33 -26.19
CA TYR A 99 -5.77 15.58 -25.84
C TYR A 99 -4.24 15.46 -25.95
N LEU A 100 -3.64 14.44 -25.34
CA LEU A 100 -2.19 14.22 -25.40
C LEU A 100 -1.69 13.99 -26.83
N MET A 101 -2.42 13.22 -27.64
CA MET A 101 -2.05 12.99 -29.05
C MET A 101 -2.01 14.31 -29.83
N LYS A 102 -2.96 15.20 -29.56
CA LYS A 102 -3.02 16.52 -30.19
C LYS A 102 -1.86 17.42 -29.77
N GLU A 103 -1.63 17.58 -28.47
CA GLU A 103 -0.59 18.49 -27.93
C GLU A 103 0.83 18.01 -28.23
N LEU A 104 1.05 16.68 -28.24
CA LEU A 104 2.37 16.10 -28.53
C LEU A 104 2.58 15.82 -30.02
N HIS A 105 1.63 16.20 -30.88
CA HIS A 105 1.64 15.97 -32.33
C HIS A 105 1.89 14.50 -32.71
N ILE A 106 1.27 13.55 -31.98
CA ILE A 106 1.40 12.12 -32.22
C ILE A 106 0.28 11.63 -33.13
N GLN A 107 0.66 11.08 -34.29
CA GLN A 107 -0.26 10.46 -35.25
C GLN A 107 -0.04 8.94 -35.38
N ASP A 108 1.10 8.45 -34.89
CA ASP A 108 1.50 7.06 -35.01
C ASP A 108 0.71 6.13 -34.06
N PHE A 109 0.30 4.97 -34.59
CA PHE A 109 -0.52 4.02 -33.85
C PHE A 109 0.25 3.38 -32.69
N GLU A 110 1.51 2.98 -32.90
CA GLU A 110 2.30 2.32 -31.86
C GLU A 110 2.56 3.25 -30.69
N ARG A 111 2.94 4.50 -30.99
CA ARG A 111 3.09 5.55 -29.97
C ARG A 111 1.77 5.79 -29.26
N ARG A 112 0.65 5.91 -29.95
CA ARG A 112 -0.66 6.08 -29.31
C ARG A 112 -0.96 4.94 -28.33
N GLN A 113 -0.67 3.69 -28.67
CA GLN A 113 -0.85 2.55 -27.76
C GLN A 113 0.12 2.59 -26.57
N HIS A 114 1.36 3.03 -26.78
CA HIS A 114 2.33 3.22 -25.71
C HIS A 114 1.85 4.26 -24.69
N TYR A 115 1.38 5.42 -25.16
CA TYR A 115 0.82 6.46 -24.30
C TYR A 115 -0.47 6.01 -23.60
N ALA A 116 -1.32 5.24 -24.29
CA ALA A 116 -2.53 4.67 -23.68
C ALA A 116 -2.20 3.74 -22.50
N ALA A 117 -1.13 2.94 -22.62
CA ALA A 117 -0.66 2.07 -21.55
C ALA A 117 -0.14 2.89 -20.35
N GLN A 118 0.79 3.83 -20.61
CA GLN A 118 1.34 4.69 -19.56
C GLN A 118 0.27 5.50 -18.83
N LEU A 119 -0.68 6.07 -19.58
CA LEU A 119 -1.79 6.83 -19.03
C LEU A 119 -2.64 5.97 -18.10
N SER A 120 -3.06 4.79 -18.55
CA SER A 120 -3.91 3.87 -17.79
C SER A 120 -3.21 3.35 -16.53
N GLU A 121 -1.90 3.11 -16.58
CA GLU A 121 -1.12 2.67 -15.43
C GLU A 121 -0.88 3.80 -14.42
N GLY A 122 -0.64 5.02 -14.91
CA GLY A 122 -0.27 6.18 -14.11
C GLY A 122 -1.43 6.79 -13.33
N ILE A 123 -2.53 7.15 -14.00
CA ILE A 123 -3.59 7.97 -13.40
C ILE A 123 -4.57 7.18 -12.51
N LEU A 124 -4.58 5.84 -12.66
CA LEU A 124 -5.49 4.97 -11.92
C LEU A 124 -4.94 4.61 -10.53
N ARG A 125 -5.81 4.67 -9.53
CA ARG A 125 -5.53 4.43 -8.11
C ARG A 125 -5.38 2.92 -7.80
N PHE A 126 -4.59 2.56 -6.79
CA PHE A 126 -4.61 1.22 -6.17
C PHE A 126 -5.60 1.14 -4.98
N GLY A 127 -6.44 0.09 -4.91
CA GLY A 127 -7.25 -0.31 -3.74
C GLY A 127 -8.72 0.18 -3.66
N GLY A 128 -9.68 -0.73 -3.42
CA GLY A 128 -11.13 -0.49 -3.41
C GLY A 128 -11.80 -1.09 -4.64
N ASP A 129 -13.14 -1.21 -4.65
CA ASP A 129 -13.89 -1.92 -5.71
C ASP A 129 -13.59 -1.35 -7.12
N PRO A 130 -13.00 -2.14 -8.04
CA PRO A 130 -12.73 -1.73 -9.41
C PRO A 130 -13.98 -1.25 -10.17
N TRP A 131 -15.17 -1.79 -9.90
CA TRP A 131 -16.35 -1.51 -10.72
C TRP A 131 -17.02 -0.18 -10.42
N ASN A 132 -17.12 0.19 -9.14
CA ASN A 132 -17.55 1.53 -8.76
C ASN A 132 -16.68 2.62 -9.42
N ARG A 133 -15.41 2.29 -9.69
CA ARG A 133 -14.48 3.18 -10.38
C ARG A 133 -14.67 3.23 -11.90
N VAL A 134 -15.10 2.15 -12.56
CA VAL A 134 -15.37 2.21 -14.02
C VAL A 134 -16.61 3.08 -14.28
N GLN A 135 -17.64 2.90 -13.46
CA GLN A 135 -18.88 3.64 -13.62
C GLN A 135 -18.83 5.04 -13.00
N TRP A 136 -17.85 5.32 -12.13
CA TRP A 136 -17.87 6.49 -11.23
C TRP A 136 -19.23 6.65 -10.55
N THR A 137 -19.80 5.56 -10.02
CA THR A 137 -20.98 5.63 -9.14
C THR A 137 -20.58 6.16 -7.76
N GLU A 138 -19.33 5.94 -7.39
CA GLU A 138 -18.64 6.51 -6.24
C GLU A 138 -17.20 6.84 -6.65
N ALA A 139 -16.77 8.10 -6.53
CA ALA A 139 -15.38 8.49 -6.81
C ALA A 139 -14.80 9.35 -5.69
N PHE A 140 -13.50 9.17 -5.47
CA PHE A 140 -12.78 9.89 -4.45
C PHE A 140 -12.23 11.21 -5.02
N VAL A 141 -12.58 12.35 -4.42
CA VAL A 141 -12.09 13.66 -4.84
C VAL A 141 -10.91 14.05 -3.96
N TRP A 142 -9.71 14.09 -4.54
CA TRP A 142 -8.47 14.24 -3.77
C TRP A 142 -8.31 15.60 -3.11
N GLY A 143 -8.64 16.69 -3.80
CA GLY A 143 -8.63 18.04 -3.23
C GLY A 143 -9.60 18.19 -2.06
N GLN A 144 -10.69 17.40 -2.02
CA GLN A 144 -11.75 17.53 -1.02
C GLN A 144 -11.65 16.57 0.17
N GLY A 145 -10.90 15.47 0.07
CA GLY A 145 -10.82 14.53 1.19
C GLY A 145 -11.91 13.46 1.25
N THR A 146 -12.84 13.44 0.31
CA THR A 146 -14.12 12.73 0.47
C THR A 146 -14.49 11.87 -0.74
N TYR A 147 -15.26 10.81 -0.48
CA TYR A 147 -15.97 10.08 -1.52
C TYR A 147 -17.25 10.83 -1.87
N GLN A 148 -17.52 10.96 -3.16
CA GLN A 148 -18.77 11.47 -3.69
C GLN A 148 -19.52 10.36 -4.40
N ASN A 149 -20.79 10.20 -4.06
CA ASN A 149 -21.71 9.32 -4.77
C ASN A 149 -22.34 10.11 -5.92
N PHE A 150 -22.39 9.51 -7.10
CA PHE A 150 -22.94 10.12 -8.29
C PHE A 150 -24.24 9.45 -8.68
N THR A 151 -25.27 10.26 -8.92
CA THR A 151 -26.47 9.79 -9.61
C THR A 151 -26.13 9.54 -11.08
N GLN A 152 -26.92 8.71 -11.76
CA GLN A 152 -26.74 8.43 -13.19
C GLN A 152 -26.73 9.72 -14.05
N ALA A 153 -27.53 10.71 -13.66
CA ALA A 153 -27.58 12.02 -14.33
C ALA A 153 -26.25 12.79 -14.19
N VAL A 154 -25.63 12.78 -13.01
CA VAL A 154 -24.33 13.42 -12.79
C VAL A 154 -23.22 12.68 -13.52
N ALA A 155 -23.22 11.35 -13.48
CA ALA A 155 -22.27 10.52 -14.23
C ALA A 155 -22.34 10.82 -15.74
N ASN A 156 -23.55 10.93 -16.30
CA ASN A 156 -23.74 11.28 -17.71
C ASN A 156 -23.27 12.72 -18.03
N LYS A 157 -23.51 13.69 -17.13
CA LYS A 157 -22.98 15.05 -17.28
C LYS A 157 -21.45 15.08 -17.23
N MET A 158 -20.83 14.27 -16.37
CA MET A 158 -19.38 14.15 -16.28
C MET A 158 -18.75 13.51 -17.51
N LYS A 159 -19.41 12.51 -18.14
CA LYS A 159 -18.94 11.96 -19.42
C LYS A 159 -18.77 13.06 -20.47
N LEU A 160 -19.74 13.97 -20.56
CA LEU A 160 -19.76 15.01 -21.58
C LEU A 160 -18.90 16.23 -21.22
N SER A 161 -18.39 16.33 -19.99
CA SER A 161 -17.60 17.48 -19.57
C SER A 161 -16.16 17.40 -20.09
N PRO A 162 -15.59 18.52 -20.58
CA PRO A 162 -14.19 18.55 -21.00
C PRO A 162 -13.27 18.21 -19.81
N ALA A 163 -12.09 17.66 -20.11
CA ALA A 163 -11.08 17.39 -19.10
C ALA A 163 -10.60 18.69 -18.44
N THR A 164 -10.55 18.71 -17.11
CA THR A 164 -10.07 19.89 -16.36
C THR A 164 -8.55 20.05 -16.51
N ALA A 165 -8.01 21.23 -16.16
CA ALA A 165 -6.56 21.45 -16.15
C ALA A 165 -5.83 20.46 -15.23
N ALA A 166 -6.39 20.16 -14.05
CA ALA A 166 -5.84 19.16 -13.12
C ALA A 166 -5.86 17.74 -13.71
N GLU A 167 -6.93 17.34 -14.40
CA GLU A 167 -7.01 16.03 -15.08
C GLU A 167 -5.98 15.93 -16.23
N LYS A 168 -5.84 17.00 -17.02
CA LYS A 168 -4.81 17.09 -18.07
C LYS A 168 -3.40 17.04 -17.51
N LEU A 169 -3.15 17.71 -16.39
CA LEU A 169 -1.87 17.67 -15.68
C LEU A 169 -1.55 16.24 -15.20
N CYS A 170 -2.53 15.53 -14.63
CA CYS A 170 -2.36 14.12 -14.26
C CYS A 170 -1.97 13.26 -15.48
N ALA A 171 -2.63 13.49 -16.63
CA ALA A 171 -2.33 12.78 -17.86
C ALA A 171 -0.92 13.07 -18.39
N ALA A 172 -0.51 14.35 -18.42
CA ALA A 172 0.82 14.76 -18.84
C ALA A 172 1.92 14.12 -17.96
N VAL A 173 1.72 14.11 -16.63
CA VAL A 173 2.64 13.45 -15.69
C VAL A 173 2.66 11.95 -15.90
N ALA A 174 1.50 11.31 -16.12
CA ALA A 174 1.42 9.87 -16.34
C ALA A 174 2.17 9.41 -17.59
N VAL A 175 2.36 10.28 -18.58
CA VAL A 175 3.09 9.96 -19.82
C VAL A 175 4.46 10.65 -19.91
N ASN A 176 4.94 11.22 -18.80
CA ASN A 176 6.22 11.93 -18.68
C ASN A 176 6.38 13.09 -19.69
N ALA A 177 5.31 13.81 -20.00
CA ALA A 177 5.34 15.00 -20.85
C ALA A 177 5.79 16.24 -20.07
N TYR A 178 7.09 16.34 -19.75
CA TYR A 178 7.67 17.41 -18.94
C TYR A 178 7.32 18.83 -19.42
N ASP A 179 7.33 19.06 -20.74
CA ASP A 179 7.12 20.38 -21.33
C ASP A 179 5.72 20.94 -21.06
N LEU A 180 4.71 20.07 -20.91
CA LEU A 180 3.34 20.45 -20.65
C LEU A 180 3.07 20.73 -19.17
N VAL A 181 3.91 20.21 -18.27
CA VAL A 181 3.64 20.22 -16.83
C VAL A 181 3.59 21.63 -16.23
N PRO A 182 4.57 22.52 -16.46
CA PRO A 182 4.53 23.86 -15.87
C PRO A 182 3.28 24.66 -16.27
N SER A 183 2.94 24.66 -17.57
CA SER A 183 1.81 25.42 -18.10
C SER A 183 0.47 24.88 -17.62
N LEU A 184 0.30 23.56 -17.58
CA LEU A 184 -0.91 22.93 -17.05
C LEU A 184 -1.06 23.11 -15.54
N PHE A 185 0.06 23.16 -14.82
CA PHE A 185 0.05 23.43 -13.39
C PHE A 185 -0.44 24.85 -13.09
N GLU A 186 0.03 25.85 -13.85
CA GLU A 186 -0.41 27.26 -13.70
C GLU A 186 -1.89 27.45 -14.05
N GLN A 187 -2.40 26.70 -15.04
CA GLN A 187 -3.82 26.73 -15.42
C GLN A 187 -4.74 26.04 -14.40
N SER A 188 -4.18 25.31 -13.44
CA SER A 188 -4.95 24.53 -12.47
C SER A 188 -5.07 25.27 -11.14
N GLU A 189 -6.28 25.73 -10.80
CA GLU A 189 -6.57 26.34 -9.49
C GLU A 189 -6.22 25.42 -8.31
N ASP A 190 -6.48 24.11 -8.44
CA ASP A 190 -6.06 23.07 -7.51
C ASP A 190 -5.61 21.80 -8.27
N PRO A 191 -4.29 21.58 -8.43
CA PRO A 191 -3.72 20.40 -9.10
C PRO A 191 -4.21 19.05 -8.53
N SER A 192 -4.70 19.06 -7.30
CA SER A 192 -5.13 17.88 -6.57
C SER A 192 -6.64 17.72 -6.57
N ASN A 193 -7.40 18.70 -7.08
CA ASN A 193 -8.83 18.58 -7.30
C ASN A 193 -9.14 17.76 -8.57
N THR A 194 -8.85 16.47 -8.47
CA THR A 194 -8.99 15.49 -9.55
C THR A 194 -9.64 14.21 -9.02
N HIS A 195 -10.33 13.49 -9.91
CA HIS A 195 -10.85 12.15 -9.67
C HIS A 195 -9.76 11.07 -9.85
N PHE A 196 -8.61 11.45 -10.42
CA PHE A 196 -7.43 10.61 -10.58
C PHE A 196 -6.49 10.72 -9.41
N VAL A 197 -5.45 9.89 -9.39
CA VAL A 197 -4.34 10.04 -8.44
C VAL A 197 -3.68 11.42 -8.64
N PRO A 198 -3.35 12.18 -7.58
CA PRO A 198 -2.74 13.51 -7.72
C PRO A 198 -1.41 13.47 -8.51
N PRO A 199 -1.06 14.53 -9.25
CA PRO A 199 0.12 14.56 -10.13
C PRO A 199 1.42 14.15 -9.43
N LEU A 200 1.69 14.69 -8.24
CA LEU A 200 2.89 14.34 -7.47
C LEU A 200 2.94 12.87 -7.10
N VAL A 201 1.80 12.28 -6.77
CA VAL A 201 1.71 10.85 -6.42
C VAL A 201 1.92 9.97 -7.64
N ILE A 202 1.44 10.39 -8.83
CA ILE A 202 1.70 9.68 -10.10
C ILE A 202 3.21 9.63 -10.37
N ALA A 203 3.90 10.77 -10.32
CA ALA A 203 5.33 10.85 -10.59
C ALA A 203 6.14 9.93 -9.66
N VAL A 204 5.83 9.94 -8.36
CA VAL A 204 6.49 9.11 -7.36
C VAL A 204 6.17 7.62 -7.55
N LYS A 205 4.92 7.27 -7.84
CA LYS A 205 4.50 5.88 -8.13
C LYS A 205 5.27 5.31 -9.33
N LYS A 206 5.54 6.13 -10.35
CA LYS A 206 6.33 5.75 -11.52
C LYS A 206 7.84 5.71 -11.25
N GLY A 207 8.30 6.19 -10.09
CA GLY A 207 9.72 6.31 -9.76
C GLY A 207 10.41 7.46 -10.50
N ASP A 208 9.67 8.42 -11.06
CA ASP A 208 10.22 9.53 -11.82
C ASP A 208 10.61 10.69 -10.89
N VAL A 209 11.87 10.64 -10.44
CA VAL A 209 12.42 11.59 -9.46
C VAL A 209 12.51 13.00 -10.03
N GLU A 210 12.86 13.16 -11.30
CA GLU A 210 12.96 14.48 -11.93
C GLU A 210 11.58 15.10 -12.16
N MET A 211 10.58 14.33 -12.60
CA MET A 211 9.21 14.81 -12.70
C MET A 211 8.67 15.22 -11.32
N SER A 212 9.00 14.45 -10.29
CA SER A 212 8.67 14.78 -8.90
C SER A 212 9.31 16.11 -8.47
N ARG A 213 10.56 16.37 -8.88
CA ARG A 213 11.27 17.63 -8.61
C ARG A 213 10.60 18.80 -9.32
N THR A 214 10.32 18.68 -10.62
CA THR A 214 9.62 19.70 -11.41
C THR A 214 8.29 20.06 -10.78
N LEU A 215 7.48 19.06 -10.40
CA LEU A 215 6.20 19.29 -9.73
C LEU A 215 6.39 20.02 -8.40
N LEU A 216 7.33 19.59 -7.54
CA LEU A 216 7.60 20.24 -6.26
C LEU A 216 8.04 21.70 -6.41
N GLU A 217 8.78 22.03 -7.48
CA GLU A 217 9.12 23.42 -7.82
C GLU A 217 7.89 24.23 -8.22
N CYS A 218 6.98 23.67 -9.04
CA CYS A 218 5.70 24.28 -9.37
C CYS A 218 4.84 24.51 -8.11
N TYR A 219 4.72 23.51 -7.24
CA TYR A 219 4.02 23.62 -5.96
C TYR A 219 4.59 24.75 -5.08
N LYS A 220 5.91 24.92 -5.04
CA LYS A 220 6.57 25.97 -4.25
C LYS A 220 6.23 27.38 -4.76
N LYS A 221 6.05 27.56 -6.07
CA LYS A 221 5.81 28.88 -6.69
C LYS A 221 4.37 29.37 -6.49
N SER A 222 3.39 28.49 -6.66
CA SER A 222 2.01 28.93 -6.91
C SER A 222 0.99 28.48 -5.87
N TYR A 223 1.33 27.60 -4.91
CA TYR A 223 0.31 26.90 -4.13
C TYR A 223 0.43 27.11 -2.60
N PRO A 224 -0.54 27.77 -1.94
CA PRO A 224 -0.51 27.97 -0.49
C PRO A 224 -0.73 26.66 0.31
N GLN A 225 -0.14 26.65 1.50
CA GLN A 225 0.30 25.51 2.33
C GLN A 225 -0.70 24.35 2.63
N ARG A 226 -2.02 24.51 2.44
CA ARG A 226 -3.02 23.60 3.05
C ARG A 226 -3.34 22.33 2.25
N ASN A 227 -3.63 22.39 0.94
CA ASN A 227 -3.96 21.17 0.16
C ASN A 227 -2.70 20.37 -0.24
N ALA A 228 -1.57 21.07 -0.45
CA ALA A 228 -0.27 20.43 -0.74
C ALA A 228 0.19 19.44 0.34
N ARG A 229 -0.32 19.57 1.58
CA ARG A 229 0.03 18.67 2.68
C ARG A 229 -0.45 17.24 2.46
N ARG A 230 -1.65 17.07 1.90
CA ARG A 230 -2.28 15.77 1.72
C ARG A 230 -1.60 14.95 0.62
N ASP A 231 -1.28 15.61 -0.48
CA ASP A 231 -0.61 14.96 -1.61
C ASP A 231 0.80 14.57 -1.25
N LYS A 232 1.52 15.43 -0.52
CA LYS A 232 2.86 15.10 -0.01
C LYS A 232 2.84 13.94 0.96
N PHE A 233 1.89 13.91 1.89
CA PHE A 233 1.74 12.78 2.80
C PHE A 233 1.51 11.47 2.03
N THR A 234 0.61 11.49 1.05
CA THR A 234 0.32 10.34 0.19
C THR A 234 1.53 9.95 -0.64
N ALA A 235 2.24 10.92 -1.24
CA ALA A 235 3.43 10.71 -2.03
C ALA A 235 4.58 10.10 -1.21
N ILE A 236 4.75 10.52 0.05
CA ILE A 236 5.75 9.93 0.96
C ILE A 236 5.41 8.48 1.27
N LEU A 237 4.14 8.17 1.55
CA LEU A 237 3.71 6.78 1.74
C LEU A 237 3.96 5.93 0.50
N VAL A 238 3.63 6.45 -0.69
CA VAL A 238 3.87 5.75 -1.96
C VAL A 238 5.36 5.56 -2.23
N ALA A 239 6.21 6.55 -1.93
CA ALA A 239 7.68 6.41 -2.04
C ALA A 239 8.21 5.30 -1.12
N ILE A 240 7.69 5.20 0.11
CA ILE A 240 8.05 4.16 1.07
C ILE A 240 7.59 2.79 0.57
N GLU A 241 6.33 2.67 0.12
CA GLU A 241 5.77 1.41 -0.40
C GLU A 241 6.48 0.93 -1.67
N ALA A 242 6.90 1.87 -2.54
CA ALA A 242 7.72 1.59 -3.71
C ALA A 242 9.21 1.35 -3.39
N ASN A 243 9.62 1.48 -2.11
CA ASN A 243 11.01 1.41 -1.67
C ASN A 243 11.96 2.39 -2.41
N SER A 244 11.47 3.55 -2.82
CA SER A 244 12.26 4.57 -3.52
C SER A 244 12.90 5.56 -2.54
N VAL A 245 14.18 5.36 -2.26
CA VAL A 245 14.94 6.18 -1.30
C VAL A 245 15.17 7.59 -1.83
N GLU A 246 15.42 7.74 -3.13
CA GLU A 246 15.66 9.01 -3.80
C GLU A 246 14.41 9.89 -3.79
N ALA A 247 13.27 9.33 -4.19
CA ALA A 247 11.98 10.04 -4.16
C ALA A 247 11.61 10.42 -2.73
N LEU A 248 11.81 9.51 -1.76
CA LEU A 248 11.59 9.80 -0.35
C LEU A 248 12.47 10.98 0.11
N LYS A 249 13.79 10.93 -0.13
CA LYS A 249 14.70 12.02 0.25
C LYS A 249 14.26 13.34 -0.37
N LEU A 250 13.91 13.37 -1.66
CA LEU A 250 13.43 14.57 -2.34
C LEU A 250 12.18 15.15 -1.66
N LEU A 251 11.18 14.31 -1.40
CA LEU A 251 9.93 14.69 -0.73
C LEU A 251 10.20 15.21 0.69
N LEU A 252 11.03 14.52 1.47
CA LEU A 252 11.37 14.91 2.84
C LEU A 252 12.15 16.24 2.89
N HIS A 253 13.04 16.51 1.94
CA HIS A 253 13.70 17.81 1.80
C HIS A 253 12.69 18.91 1.49
N SER A 254 11.70 18.64 0.64
CA SER A 254 10.62 19.58 0.34
C SER A 254 9.74 19.87 1.56
N CYS A 255 9.63 18.96 2.54
CA CYS A 255 8.86 19.18 3.76
C CYS A 255 9.56 20.12 4.75
N LYS A 256 10.91 20.18 4.78
CA LYS A 256 11.66 21.02 5.74
C LYS A 256 11.36 22.53 5.63
N SER A 257 10.92 22.99 4.46
CA SER A 257 10.57 24.39 4.20
C SER A 257 9.07 24.70 4.40
N TRP A 258 8.26 23.70 4.74
CA TRP A 258 6.80 23.79 4.77
C TRP A 258 6.33 23.50 6.19
N ASP A 259 6.31 24.57 6.97
CA ASP A 259 5.65 24.73 8.26
C ASP A 259 6.16 23.88 9.44
N ARG A 260 6.76 24.56 10.42
CA ARG A 260 7.25 23.98 11.68
C ARG A 260 6.15 24.16 12.73
N GLY A 261 5.52 23.08 13.18
CA GLY A 261 4.93 23.09 14.53
C GLY A 261 3.50 22.60 14.74
N GLN A 262 2.99 21.61 14.00
CA GLN A 262 1.71 20.97 14.36
C GLN A 262 1.88 19.52 14.82
N GLU A 263 1.13 19.14 15.87
CA GLU A 263 1.10 17.79 16.48
C GLU A 263 0.79 16.66 15.50
N THR A 264 0.12 16.99 14.41
CA THR A 264 -0.14 16.12 13.25
C THR A 264 1.15 15.61 12.56
N GLU A 265 2.28 16.33 12.65
CA GLU A 265 3.56 15.89 12.08
C GLU A 265 4.19 14.71 12.84
N LYS A 266 4.07 14.68 14.18
CA LYS A 266 4.63 13.59 15.00
C LYS A 266 3.93 12.27 14.67
N SER A 267 2.60 12.30 14.55
CA SER A 267 1.78 11.13 14.19
C SER A 267 2.09 10.65 12.76
N MET A 268 2.14 11.57 11.78
CA MET A 268 2.48 11.23 10.39
C MET A 268 3.88 10.61 10.27
N ARG A 269 4.87 11.20 10.94
CA ARG A 269 6.24 10.68 10.94
C ARG A 269 6.31 9.29 11.56
N GLN A 270 5.57 9.04 12.65
CA GLN A 270 5.49 7.71 13.24
C GLN A 270 4.91 6.70 12.23
N GLN A 271 3.85 7.07 11.52
CA GLN A 271 3.28 6.22 10.48
C GLN A 271 4.27 5.92 9.34
N TRP A 272 5.06 6.92 8.91
CA TRP A 272 6.10 6.72 7.90
C TRP A 272 7.21 5.79 8.41
N MET A 273 7.67 5.95 9.65
CA MET A 273 8.66 5.05 10.25
C MET A 273 8.13 3.62 10.38
N ASN A 274 6.88 3.43 10.80
CA ASN A 274 6.26 2.11 10.89
C ASN A 274 6.20 1.44 9.52
N LYS A 275 5.80 2.17 8.47
CA LYS A 275 5.74 1.68 7.10
C LYS A 275 7.13 1.37 6.54
N ALA A 276 8.10 2.25 6.74
CA ALA A 276 9.48 2.02 6.31
C ALA A 276 10.14 0.85 7.05
N ALA A 277 9.84 0.67 8.33
CA ALA A 277 10.30 -0.51 9.07
C ALA A 277 9.70 -1.80 8.47
N ALA A 278 8.40 -1.78 8.13
CA ALA A 278 7.72 -2.94 7.55
C ALA A 278 8.25 -3.35 6.17
N THR A 279 8.86 -2.45 5.39
CA THR A 279 9.54 -2.83 4.14
C THR A 279 10.90 -3.50 4.38
N GLY A 280 11.45 -3.39 5.60
CA GLY A 280 12.78 -3.91 5.94
C GLY A 280 13.94 -3.04 5.41
N SER A 281 13.65 -1.88 4.83
CA SER A 281 14.66 -1.03 4.21
C SER A 281 15.32 -0.09 5.23
N VAL A 282 16.58 -0.36 5.55
CA VAL A 282 17.40 0.50 6.43
C VAL A 282 17.47 1.92 5.87
N ALA A 283 17.74 2.05 4.57
CA ALA A 283 17.93 3.36 3.92
C ALA A 283 16.68 4.26 3.98
N LEU A 284 15.47 3.68 3.83
CA LEU A 284 14.23 4.43 3.99
C LEU A 284 14.05 4.92 5.43
N LEU A 285 14.26 4.03 6.40
CA LEU A 285 14.08 4.36 7.80
C LEU A 285 15.09 5.42 8.24
N GLU A 286 16.36 5.29 7.85
CA GLU A 286 17.40 6.28 8.12
C GLU A 286 17.07 7.64 7.49
N ALA A 287 16.58 7.68 6.24
CA ALA A 287 16.17 8.94 5.61
C ALA A 287 15.09 9.69 6.42
N ILE A 288 14.14 8.96 7.02
CA ILE A 288 13.08 9.54 7.87
C ILE A 288 13.62 9.95 9.25
N ILE A 289 14.58 9.19 9.81
CA ILE A 289 15.23 9.51 11.07
C ILE A 289 16.05 10.82 10.94
N GLU A 290 16.82 10.95 9.86
CA GLU A 290 17.75 12.05 9.60
C GLU A 290 17.06 13.40 9.32
N MET A 291 15.76 13.41 9.03
CA MET A 291 15.00 14.64 8.79
C MET A 291 15.18 15.72 9.87
N LYS A 292 15.32 15.32 11.14
CA LYS A 292 15.38 16.26 12.28
C LYS A 292 16.76 16.89 12.53
N GLY A 293 17.77 16.65 11.69
CA GLY A 293 19.04 17.39 11.74
C GLY A 293 19.84 17.26 13.06
N GLY A 294 19.57 16.23 13.86
CA GLY A 294 20.30 15.95 15.10
C GLY A 294 21.36 14.86 14.91
N ARG A 295 22.56 15.11 15.44
CA ARG A 295 23.76 14.25 15.37
C ARG A 295 23.51 12.77 15.74
N LYS A 296 24.40 11.92 15.21
CA LYS A 296 24.52 10.46 15.38
C LYS A 296 24.20 9.88 16.77
N ARG A 297 23.63 8.66 16.72
CA ARG A 297 23.99 7.43 17.47
C ARG A 297 23.10 6.88 18.61
N MET A 298 21.89 7.40 18.86
CA MET A 298 20.94 6.68 19.73
C MET A 298 19.53 6.62 19.13
N LEU A 299 18.98 5.41 19.06
CA LEU A 299 17.58 5.20 18.72
C LEU A 299 16.68 5.77 19.84
N THR A 300 15.71 6.60 19.47
CA THR A 300 14.67 7.07 20.41
C THR A 300 13.62 5.99 20.64
N GLN A 301 12.77 6.19 21.65
CA GLN A 301 11.66 5.26 21.94
C GLN A 301 10.76 5.04 20.70
N GLU A 302 10.44 6.11 19.96
CA GLU A 302 9.61 6.08 18.75
C GLU A 302 10.23 5.23 17.63
N VAL A 303 11.56 5.35 17.46
CA VAL A 303 12.29 4.59 16.45
C VAL A 303 12.33 3.11 16.82
N VAL A 304 12.59 2.79 18.10
CA VAL A 304 12.57 1.40 18.59
C VAL A 304 11.19 0.77 18.48
N LYS A 305 10.11 1.51 18.78
CA LYS A 305 8.74 1.05 18.53
C LYS A 305 8.53 0.66 17.08
N SER A 306 9.02 1.47 16.14
CA SER A 306 8.91 1.18 14.70
C SER A 306 9.70 -0.06 14.31
N ILE A 307 10.98 -0.13 14.70
CA ILE A 307 11.89 -1.24 14.35
C ILE A 307 11.39 -2.56 14.93
N CYS A 308 11.13 -2.60 16.24
CA CYS A 308 10.77 -3.86 16.91
C CYS A 308 9.29 -4.21 16.72
N GLY A 309 8.41 -3.21 16.62
CA GLY A 309 6.96 -3.38 16.47
C GLY A 309 6.46 -3.53 15.04
N TYR A 310 7.24 -3.13 14.02
CA TYR A 310 6.85 -3.24 12.60
C TYR A 310 7.95 -3.79 11.69
N GLY A 311 9.21 -3.76 12.12
CA GLY A 311 10.35 -4.17 11.31
C GLY A 311 10.43 -5.65 10.99
N THR A 312 11.11 -5.97 9.89
CA THR A 312 11.47 -7.35 9.55
C THR A 312 12.64 -7.82 10.44
N VAL A 313 12.79 -9.14 10.61
CA VAL A 313 13.92 -9.70 11.38
C VAL A 313 15.29 -9.24 10.83
N PRO A 314 15.53 -9.19 9.51
CA PRO A 314 16.77 -8.62 8.96
C PRO A 314 17.02 -7.17 9.38
N LEU A 315 15.98 -6.32 9.41
CA LEU A 315 16.09 -4.93 9.85
C LEU A 315 16.47 -4.84 11.34
N ILE A 316 15.81 -5.62 12.19
CA ILE A 316 16.11 -5.69 13.63
C ILE A 316 17.57 -6.12 13.84
N ASN A 317 17.98 -7.22 13.19
CA ASN A 317 19.34 -7.76 13.30
C ASN A 317 20.39 -6.77 12.79
N HIS A 318 20.09 -5.98 11.75
CA HIS A 318 20.97 -4.91 11.30
C HIS A 318 21.22 -3.87 12.41
N TYR A 319 20.17 -3.39 13.08
CA TYR A 319 20.33 -2.41 14.17
C TYR A 319 20.99 -2.99 15.43
N ILE A 320 20.82 -4.28 15.70
CA ILE A 320 21.56 -4.99 16.76
C ILE A 320 23.04 -5.09 16.39
N GLY A 321 23.37 -5.54 15.18
CA GLY A 321 24.74 -5.73 14.71
C GLY A 321 25.54 -4.42 14.58
N THR A 322 24.87 -3.29 14.31
CA THR A 322 25.51 -1.96 14.34
C THR A 322 25.74 -1.42 15.76
N GLY A 323 25.20 -2.09 16.79
CA GLY A 323 25.24 -1.65 18.18
C GLY A 323 24.33 -0.46 18.50
N LEU A 324 23.42 -0.09 17.59
CA LEU A 324 22.49 1.03 17.78
C LEU A 324 21.23 0.63 18.57
N LEU A 325 20.84 -0.65 18.48
CA LEU A 325 19.73 -1.23 19.24
C LEU A 325 20.26 -2.11 20.38
N ASP A 326 20.21 -1.56 21.59
CA ASP A 326 20.34 -2.34 22.82
C ASP A 326 19.00 -3.03 23.12
N VAL A 327 18.99 -4.37 23.03
CA VAL A 327 17.80 -5.22 23.21
C VAL A 327 17.19 -5.13 24.62
N ASN A 328 17.94 -4.65 25.60
CA ASN A 328 17.53 -4.53 26.99
C ASN A 328 17.32 -3.07 27.45
N LYS A 329 17.47 -2.10 26.54
CA LYS A 329 17.21 -0.70 26.85
C LYS A 329 15.73 -0.49 27.14
N THR A 330 15.44 0.30 28.17
CA THR A 330 14.08 0.60 28.59
C THR A 330 13.79 2.10 28.51
N TRP A 331 12.52 2.41 28.27
CA TRP A 331 11.91 3.72 28.32
C TRP A 331 10.66 3.64 29.22
N SER A 332 9.97 4.77 29.43
CA SER A 332 8.79 4.86 30.32
C SER A 332 7.77 3.74 30.07
N HIS A 333 7.41 3.52 28.81
CA HIS A 333 6.35 2.55 28.43
C HIS A 333 6.80 1.59 27.33
N THR A 334 8.11 1.38 27.17
CA THR A 334 8.65 0.59 26.03
C THR A 334 9.99 0.00 26.34
N SER A 335 10.20 -1.22 25.85
CA SER A 335 11.47 -1.88 25.61
C SER A 335 11.40 -2.53 24.23
N PRO A 336 12.51 -2.98 23.62
CA PRO A 336 12.47 -3.70 22.35
C PRO A 336 11.50 -4.89 22.37
N LEU A 337 11.53 -5.68 23.45
CA LEU A 337 10.66 -6.85 23.60
C LEU A 337 9.18 -6.47 23.82
N VAL A 338 8.90 -5.40 24.58
CA VAL A 338 7.53 -4.87 24.73
C VAL A 338 7.01 -4.31 23.40
N ALA A 339 7.81 -3.52 22.68
CA ALA A 339 7.43 -2.97 21.38
C ALA A 339 7.11 -4.06 20.35
N ALA A 340 7.90 -5.14 20.31
CA ALA A 340 7.62 -6.28 19.46
C ALA A 340 6.29 -6.98 19.82
N THR A 341 5.81 -6.81 21.05
CA THR A 341 4.60 -7.48 21.56
C THR A 341 3.32 -6.64 21.41
N GLU A 342 3.41 -5.31 21.46
CA GLU A 342 2.25 -4.41 21.40
C GLU A 342 1.56 -4.38 20.02
N GLU A 343 2.31 -4.63 18.95
CA GLU A 343 1.83 -4.39 17.59
C GLU A 343 1.31 -5.68 16.91
N PRO A 344 0.13 -5.63 16.27
CA PRO A 344 -0.48 -6.79 15.63
C PRO A 344 0.30 -7.20 14.38
N GLY A 345 1.01 -8.33 14.47
CA GLY A 345 1.51 -9.10 13.34
C GLY A 345 0.86 -10.47 13.36
N PHE A 346 0.15 -10.82 12.29
CA PHE A 346 -0.53 -12.10 12.08
C PHE A 346 0.36 -13.28 12.52
N SER A 347 -0.23 -14.24 13.24
CA SER A 347 0.31 -15.57 13.57
C SER A 347 1.77 -15.82 13.17
N GLY A 348 2.71 -15.74 14.12
CA GLY A 348 4.15 -15.97 13.86
C GLY A 348 4.99 -14.70 13.94
N ASN A 349 4.91 -13.98 15.07
CA ASN A 349 5.75 -12.82 15.33
C ASN A 349 7.20 -13.25 15.60
N GLU A 350 7.96 -13.51 14.53
CA GLU A 350 9.37 -13.94 14.56
C GLU A 350 10.33 -12.92 15.19
N ARG A 351 9.86 -11.68 15.39
CA ARG A 351 10.64 -10.60 16.01
C ARG A 351 10.91 -10.89 17.49
N ILE A 352 9.97 -11.51 18.19
CA ILE A 352 10.13 -11.88 19.60
C ILE A 352 11.23 -12.94 19.75
N PRO A 353 11.19 -14.08 19.02
CA PRO A 353 12.31 -15.02 18.98
C PRO A 353 13.65 -14.38 18.60
N ALA A 354 13.68 -13.54 17.57
CA ALA A 354 14.91 -12.88 17.13
C ALA A 354 15.53 -12.02 18.25
N LEU A 355 14.72 -11.21 18.95
CA LEU A 355 15.19 -10.38 20.07
C LEU A 355 15.69 -11.25 21.24
N VAL A 356 14.99 -12.33 21.58
CA VAL A 356 15.37 -13.24 22.67
C VAL A 356 16.67 -13.98 22.34
N LEU A 357 16.83 -14.46 21.09
CA LEU A 357 18.08 -15.05 20.62
C LEU A 357 19.25 -14.06 20.65
N ALA A 358 18.97 -12.76 20.46
CA ALA A 358 19.94 -11.69 20.59
C ALA A 358 20.21 -11.25 22.05
N GLY A 359 19.66 -11.94 23.04
CA GLY A 359 19.92 -11.69 24.46
C GLY A 359 18.95 -10.72 25.14
N ALA A 360 17.75 -10.49 24.57
CA ALA A 360 16.69 -9.77 25.27
C ALA A 360 16.27 -10.53 26.53
N ASP A 361 16.29 -9.85 27.67
CA ASP A 361 15.78 -10.35 28.94
C ASP A 361 14.25 -10.40 28.86
N ILE A 362 13.71 -11.62 28.91
CA ILE A 362 12.27 -11.94 28.85
C ILE A 362 11.47 -11.18 29.91
N ASN A 363 12.10 -10.89 31.06
CA ASN A 363 11.46 -10.27 32.22
C ASN A 363 11.76 -8.78 32.33
N LYS A 364 12.44 -8.19 31.35
CA LYS A 364 12.79 -6.77 31.38
C LYS A 364 11.54 -5.89 31.42
N ALA A 365 11.30 -5.27 32.56
CA ALA A 365 10.21 -4.32 32.76
C ALA A 365 10.58 -2.93 32.25
N THR A 366 9.60 -2.24 31.68
CA THR A 366 9.69 -0.82 31.30
C THR A 366 9.59 0.09 32.51
N GLY A 367 9.78 1.40 32.34
CA GLY A 367 9.77 2.36 33.45
C GLY A 367 8.45 2.40 34.25
N ASP A 368 7.34 2.02 33.63
CA ASP A 368 6.02 1.87 34.25
C ASP A 368 5.74 0.47 34.82
N GLY A 369 6.69 -0.46 34.70
CA GLY A 369 6.55 -1.86 35.15
C GLY A 369 6.00 -2.83 34.10
N SER A 370 5.69 -2.39 32.88
CA SER A 370 5.17 -3.30 31.83
C SER A 370 6.24 -4.28 31.36
N THR A 371 5.92 -5.57 31.34
CA THR A 371 6.77 -6.63 30.74
C THR A 371 6.21 -7.07 29.39
N ALA A 372 6.98 -7.85 28.63
CA ALA A 372 6.48 -8.47 27.40
C ALA A 372 5.26 -9.38 27.67
N LEU A 373 5.24 -10.11 28.80
CA LEU A 373 4.10 -10.94 29.18
C LEU A 373 2.84 -10.09 29.45
N PHE A 374 3.01 -8.97 30.16
CA PHE A 374 1.92 -8.01 30.42
C PHE A 374 1.32 -7.51 29.10
N ALA A 375 2.17 -7.06 28.15
CA ALA A 375 1.73 -6.60 26.84
C ALA A 375 1.02 -7.72 26.05
N ALA A 376 1.56 -8.95 26.03
CA ALA A 376 0.98 -10.05 25.28
C ALA A 376 -0.44 -10.41 25.77
N LEU A 377 -0.67 -10.36 27.10
CA LEU A 377 -1.98 -10.60 27.70
C LEU A 377 -2.99 -9.49 27.38
N LYS A 378 -2.54 -8.23 27.41
CA LYS A 378 -3.34 -7.05 27.02
C LYS A 378 -3.83 -7.17 25.57
N HIS A 379 -2.96 -7.60 24.66
CA HIS A 379 -3.25 -7.74 23.23
C HIS A 379 -3.86 -9.09 22.83
N SER A 380 -4.16 -9.97 23.78
CA SER A 380 -4.71 -11.31 23.49
C SER A 380 -3.82 -12.21 22.64
N ALA A 381 -2.52 -11.97 22.60
CA ALA A 381 -1.57 -12.69 21.76
C ALA A 381 -1.17 -14.04 22.39
N ILE A 382 -2.06 -15.03 22.37
CA ILE A 382 -1.87 -16.33 23.06
C ILE A 382 -0.60 -17.06 22.60
N GLY A 383 -0.27 -17.02 21.31
CA GLY A 383 0.99 -17.60 20.79
C GLY A 383 2.21 -16.97 21.45
N THR A 384 2.23 -15.64 21.54
CA THR A 384 3.28 -14.88 22.23
C THR A 384 3.32 -15.18 23.72
N VAL A 385 2.16 -15.24 24.40
CA VAL A 385 2.09 -15.60 25.83
C VAL A 385 2.74 -16.96 26.07
N ASN A 386 2.38 -17.97 25.25
CA ASN A 386 2.94 -19.31 25.39
C ASN A 386 4.44 -19.35 25.11
N TYR A 387 4.91 -18.62 24.09
CA TYR A 387 6.32 -18.49 23.79
C TYR A 387 7.09 -17.89 24.97
N LEU A 388 6.63 -16.77 25.51
CA LEU A 388 7.25 -16.07 26.65
C LEU A 388 7.29 -16.97 27.89
N LEU A 389 6.19 -17.66 28.22
CA LEU A 389 6.14 -18.60 29.35
C LEU A 389 7.10 -19.80 29.16
N ASN A 390 7.24 -20.30 27.94
CA ASN A 390 8.20 -21.37 27.64
C ASN A 390 9.66 -20.92 27.79
N HIS A 391 9.91 -19.60 27.72
CA HIS A 391 11.24 -18.99 27.86
C HIS A 391 11.44 -18.33 29.22
N GLY A 392 10.65 -18.72 30.25
CA GLY A 392 10.87 -18.29 31.63
C GLY A 392 10.30 -16.92 31.99
N ALA A 393 9.23 -16.48 31.30
CA ALA A 393 8.52 -15.27 31.70
C ALA A 393 7.94 -15.39 33.12
N ASP A 394 8.24 -14.41 33.95
CA ASP A 394 7.77 -14.31 35.32
C ASP A 394 6.25 -14.13 35.33
N THR A 395 5.58 -15.04 36.02
CA THR A 395 4.14 -15.03 36.21
C THR A 395 3.71 -14.22 37.43
N ASN A 396 4.65 -13.71 38.23
CA ASN A 396 4.35 -12.79 39.30
C ASN A 396 3.79 -11.48 38.72
N THR A 397 2.61 -11.12 39.19
CA THR A 397 1.84 -9.97 38.67
C THR A 397 1.80 -8.80 39.66
N GLU A 398 2.51 -8.90 40.78
CA GLU A 398 2.56 -7.84 41.80
C GLU A 398 3.35 -6.61 41.36
N SER A 399 4.33 -6.80 40.49
CA SER A 399 5.16 -5.73 39.90
C SER A 399 4.54 -5.10 38.66
N TRP A 400 3.37 -5.58 38.22
CA TRP A 400 2.71 -5.06 37.03
C TRP A 400 2.17 -3.63 37.25
N PRO A 401 2.06 -2.83 36.18
CA PRO A 401 1.50 -1.51 36.29
C PRO A 401 0.05 -1.56 36.77
N ARG A 402 -0.30 -0.66 37.70
CA ARG A 402 -1.64 -0.55 38.28
C ARG A 402 -2.62 0.15 37.33
N TYR A 403 -3.09 -0.58 36.32
CA TYR A 403 -4.15 -0.12 35.42
C TYR A 403 -5.53 -0.66 35.83
N PHE A 404 -6.60 0.04 35.44
CA PHE A 404 -7.98 -0.36 35.76
C PHE A 404 -8.36 -1.78 35.30
N TYR A 405 -7.65 -2.33 34.30
CA TYR A 405 -7.88 -3.66 33.71
C TYR A 405 -6.89 -4.74 34.19
N GLU A 406 -5.98 -4.44 35.12
CA GLU A 406 -4.95 -5.37 35.61
C GLU A 406 -5.55 -6.69 36.14
N ASN A 407 -6.63 -6.62 36.92
CA ASN A 407 -7.31 -7.79 37.46
C ASN A 407 -7.84 -8.73 36.37
N THR A 408 -8.29 -8.18 35.23
CA THR A 408 -8.73 -8.97 34.08
C THR A 408 -7.56 -9.73 33.46
N LEU A 409 -6.39 -9.10 33.37
CA LEU A 409 -5.16 -9.72 32.86
C LEU A 409 -4.65 -10.82 33.80
N LYS A 410 -4.67 -10.60 35.12
CA LYS A 410 -4.33 -11.61 36.13
C LYS A 410 -5.20 -12.86 35.99
N ARG A 411 -6.53 -12.70 35.90
CA ARG A 411 -7.47 -13.82 35.68
C ARG A 411 -7.22 -14.53 34.34
N ARG A 412 -6.78 -13.80 33.32
CA ARG A 412 -6.43 -14.40 32.02
C ARG A 412 -5.18 -15.26 32.12
N LEU A 413 -4.13 -14.75 32.76
CA LEU A 413 -2.90 -15.50 32.99
C LEU A 413 -3.18 -16.77 33.79
N GLN A 414 -3.95 -16.68 34.88
CA GLN A 414 -4.35 -17.84 35.70
C GLN A 414 -5.05 -18.93 34.88
N ARG A 415 -5.97 -18.56 33.98
CA ARG A 415 -6.64 -19.51 33.09
C ARG A 415 -5.67 -20.21 32.13
N ILE A 416 -4.72 -19.48 31.58
CA ILE A 416 -3.69 -20.04 30.69
C ILE A 416 -2.80 -21.01 31.46
N LEU A 417 -2.34 -20.63 32.66
CA LEU A 417 -1.50 -21.49 33.51
C LEU A 417 -2.25 -22.76 33.94
N ALA A 418 -3.52 -22.65 34.34
CA ALA A 418 -4.35 -23.81 34.67
C ALA A 418 -4.54 -24.76 33.48
N GLY A 419 -4.77 -24.21 32.28
CA GLY A 419 -4.85 -25.00 31.05
C GLY A 419 -3.56 -25.75 30.73
N ARG A 420 -2.40 -25.09 30.91
CA ARG A 420 -1.08 -25.70 30.72
C ARG A 420 -0.79 -26.82 31.72
N ALA A 421 -1.10 -26.62 32.99
CA ALA A 421 -0.94 -27.64 34.03
C ALA A 421 -1.77 -28.90 33.73
N LYS A 422 -3.02 -28.73 33.28
CA LYS A 422 -3.88 -29.85 32.84
C LYS A 422 -3.28 -30.61 31.66
N ALA A 423 -2.78 -29.90 30.64
CA ALA A 423 -2.17 -30.52 29.47
C ALA A 423 -0.87 -31.28 29.80
N GLN A 424 -0.07 -30.78 30.74
CA GLN A 424 1.11 -31.47 31.24
C GLN A 424 0.72 -32.77 31.97
N LEU A 425 -0.25 -32.71 32.89
CA LEU A 425 -0.76 -33.86 33.62
C LEU A 425 -1.27 -34.96 32.67
N SER A 426 -2.06 -34.59 31.65
CA SER A 426 -2.55 -35.54 30.65
C SER A 426 -1.40 -36.16 29.84
N ALA A 427 -0.39 -35.38 29.43
CA ALA A 427 0.74 -35.89 28.65
C ALA A 427 1.62 -36.86 29.45
N THR A 428 1.78 -36.66 30.77
CA THR A 428 2.45 -37.64 31.65
C THR A 428 1.64 -38.92 31.83
N GLN A 429 0.31 -38.84 31.87
CA GLN A 429 -0.55 -40.03 31.97
C GLN A 429 -0.55 -40.87 30.69
N THR A 430 -0.46 -40.25 29.51
CA THR A 430 -0.37 -40.96 28.21
C THR A 430 1.03 -41.53 27.92
N ARG A 431 2.08 -41.06 28.59
CA ARG A 431 3.44 -41.63 28.46
C ARG A 431 3.71 -42.80 29.41
N ASN A 432 2.91 -42.92 30.47
CA ASN A 432 3.04 -43.95 31.50
C ASN A 432 2.02 -45.10 31.34
N ALA A 433 1.16 -45.03 30.33
CA ALA A 433 0.24 -46.07 29.88
C ALA A 433 0.74 -46.59 28.53
#